data_AF-A0A1C6RQK2-F1
#
_entry.id   AF-A0A1C6RQK2-F1
#
_cell.length_a   1.000
_cell.length_b   1.000
_cell.length_c   1.000
_cell.angle_alpha   90.00
_cell.angle_beta   90.00
_cell.angle_gamma   90.00
#
_symmetry.space_group_name_H-M   'P 1'
#
loop_
_entity.id
_entity.type
_entity.pdbx_description
1 polymer ?
#
loop_
_entity_poly.entity_id
_entity_poly.type
_entity_poly.pdbx_seq_one_letter_code
_entity_poly.pdbx_strand_id
1 'polypeptide(L)'
;MGDDFAIELDGVTKRYPGGVTAVADLRLRVPRGEVFGFLGPNGAGKTTTMRMLVGLVRPTSGRIRVLGQPPGTPEQLAQVGALIESPTFYPHLSGLDNLRLAARYAGVPESAAERVLAEVDLSARAGSRFREYSLGMKQRLGVAAALLKQPHLLILDEPTNGLDPAGVSEMRELLRSLGQRGHTVLLSSHVLGEVEQVCDRIAVIDGGRLVADGTPDELRARLGSGSLVIVADPVDKAVACLTDHAAVQRVDTVDDTLRVATDPALAAELNRLLVQAGVEVRELRPVRHSLEEAFLELTKAERTTGETGPTSPGEGDK
;
A
#
# COMPACT_ATOMS: atom_id res chain seq x y z
N MET A 1 21.02 11.97 -14.01
CA MET A 1 19.57 12.01 -13.73
C MET A 1 19.03 10.60 -13.48
N GLY A 2 19.76 9.77 -12.73
CA GLY A 2 19.41 8.35 -12.61
C GLY A 2 20.14 7.73 -11.44
N ASP A 3 19.39 7.49 -10.36
CA ASP A 3 19.48 6.30 -9.49
C ASP A 3 18.45 6.33 -8.34
N ASP A 4 17.59 7.37 -8.27
CA ASP A 4 16.68 7.58 -7.12
C ASP A 4 15.54 6.55 -6.99
N PHE A 5 15.20 5.85 -8.08
CA PHE A 5 14.06 4.92 -8.11
C PHE A 5 14.49 3.46 -8.25
N ALA A 6 13.87 2.59 -7.46
CA ALA A 6 13.98 1.14 -7.59
C ALA A 6 13.11 0.59 -8.71
N ILE A 7 11.95 1.20 -8.95
CA ILE A 7 10.98 0.77 -9.97
C ILE A 7 10.47 2.00 -10.73
N GLU A 8 10.41 1.88 -12.04
CA GLU A 8 9.80 2.87 -12.93
C GLU A 8 8.87 2.16 -13.92
N LEU A 9 7.58 2.51 -13.87
CA LEU A 9 6.55 2.11 -14.82
C LEU A 9 6.16 3.35 -15.64
N ASP A 10 6.27 3.27 -16.96
CA ASP A 10 5.89 4.34 -17.89
C ASP A 10 4.84 3.82 -18.88
N GLY A 11 3.59 4.21 -18.64
CA GLY A 11 2.41 3.90 -19.46
C GLY A 11 2.17 2.39 -19.64
N VAL A 12 2.41 1.61 -18.60
CA VAL A 12 2.40 0.14 -18.67
C VAL A 12 0.98 -0.38 -18.79
N THR A 13 0.74 -1.19 -19.83
CA THR A 13 -0.55 -1.84 -20.05
C THR A 13 -0.36 -3.33 -20.21
N LYS A 14 -1.24 -4.13 -19.58
CA LYS A 14 -1.32 -5.58 -19.77
C LYS A 14 -2.73 -5.99 -20.13
N ARG A 15 -2.88 -6.54 -21.35
CA ARG A 15 -4.08 -7.23 -21.83
C ARG A 15 -3.78 -8.72 -21.96
N TYR A 16 -4.71 -9.54 -21.48
CA TYR A 16 -4.69 -10.98 -21.66
C TYR A 16 -5.58 -11.38 -22.85
N PRO A 17 -5.28 -12.53 -23.49
CA PRO A 17 -6.22 -13.14 -24.44
C PRO A 17 -7.60 -13.28 -23.80
N GLY A 18 -8.67 -12.99 -24.56
CA GLY A 18 -10.04 -12.95 -24.04
C GLY A 18 -10.55 -11.57 -23.63
N GLY A 19 -9.80 -10.49 -23.93
CA GLY A 19 -10.29 -9.11 -23.81
C GLY A 19 -10.07 -8.45 -22.44
N VAL A 20 -9.61 -9.21 -21.44
CA VAL A 20 -9.37 -8.70 -20.10
C VAL A 20 -8.15 -7.78 -20.08
N THR A 21 -8.33 -6.55 -19.60
CA THR A 21 -7.25 -5.60 -19.37
C THR A 21 -6.94 -5.57 -17.87
N ALA A 22 -5.83 -6.20 -17.48
CA ALA A 22 -5.46 -6.34 -16.08
C ALA A 22 -4.72 -5.12 -15.53
N VAL A 23 -4.01 -4.40 -16.40
CA VAL A 23 -3.31 -3.15 -16.08
C VAL A 23 -3.48 -2.20 -17.26
N ALA A 24 -3.77 -0.92 -17.03
CA ALA A 24 -4.08 0.07 -18.05
C ALA A 24 -3.36 1.40 -17.79
N ASP A 25 -2.42 1.77 -18.67
CA ASP A 25 -1.62 3.01 -18.60
C ASP A 25 -1.02 3.29 -17.21
N LEU A 26 -0.53 2.25 -16.54
CA LEU A 26 0.05 2.38 -15.21
C LEU A 26 1.38 3.13 -15.27
N ARG A 27 1.42 4.27 -14.59
CA ARG A 27 2.61 5.11 -14.40
C ARG A 27 2.91 5.16 -12.92
N LEU A 28 4.10 4.72 -12.51
CA LEU A 28 4.48 4.62 -11.10
C LEU A 28 5.99 4.72 -10.95
N ARG A 29 6.44 5.40 -9.91
CA ARG A 29 7.86 5.43 -9.50
C ARG A 29 7.97 5.06 -8.03
N VAL A 30 8.82 4.08 -7.73
CA VAL A 30 9.08 3.62 -6.36
C VAL A 30 10.49 4.06 -5.98
N PRO A 31 10.67 4.92 -4.96
CA PRO A 31 11.99 5.33 -4.49
C PRO A 31 12.82 4.16 -3.96
N ARG A 32 14.14 4.30 -3.96
CA ARG A 32 15.02 3.37 -3.26
C ARG A 32 14.99 3.64 -1.74
N GLY A 33 15.17 2.58 -0.95
CA GLY A 33 15.32 2.66 0.51
C GLY A 33 14.03 2.86 1.28
N GLU A 34 12.87 2.79 0.63
CA GLU A 34 11.56 2.91 1.25
C GLU A 34 10.80 1.58 1.25
N VAL A 35 9.90 1.43 2.21
CA VAL A 35 8.85 0.41 2.19
C VAL A 35 7.64 0.99 1.49
N PHE A 36 7.37 0.48 0.29
CA PHE A 36 6.34 0.97 -0.61
C PHE A 36 5.15 0.00 -0.67
N GLY A 37 3.97 0.51 -0.37
CA GLY A 37 2.71 -0.21 -0.40
C GLY A 37 2.02 -0.11 -1.77
N PHE A 38 1.56 -1.24 -2.29
CA PHE A 38 0.77 -1.34 -3.51
C PHE A 38 -0.63 -1.84 -3.16
N LEU A 39 -1.52 -0.88 -2.88
CA LEU A 39 -2.83 -1.12 -2.31
C LEU A 39 -3.90 -1.16 -3.40
N GLY A 40 -4.83 -2.11 -3.30
CA GLY A 40 -6.01 -2.13 -4.14
C GLY A 40 -6.88 -3.35 -3.88
N PRO A 41 -8.14 -3.37 -4.33
CA PRO A 41 -9.00 -4.53 -4.18
C PRO A 41 -8.48 -5.74 -4.95
N ASN A 42 -9.09 -6.90 -4.73
CA ASN A 42 -8.83 -8.09 -5.53
C ASN A 42 -9.23 -7.83 -6.99
N GLY A 43 -8.40 -8.27 -7.92
CA GLY A 43 -8.60 -8.00 -9.35
C GLY A 43 -8.12 -6.63 -9.82
N ALA A 44 -7.60 -5.75 -8.94
CA ALA A 44 -7.09 -4.44 -9.32
C ALA A 44 -5.81 -4.48 -10.19
N GLY A 45 -5.22 -5.64 -10.44
CA GLY A 45 -4.00 -5.79 -11.25
C GLY A 45 -2.70 -5.94 -10.46
N LYS A 46 -2.74 -5.96 -9.11
CA LYS A 46 -1.58 -6.06 -8.22
C LYS A 46 -0.59 -7.18 -8.59
N THR A 47 -1.04 -8.44 -8.51
CA THR A 47 -0.25 -9.63 -8.87
C THR A 47 0.23 -9.59 -10.32
N THR A 48 -0.57 -9.05 -11.25
CA THR A 48 -0.13 -8.91 -12.66
C THR A 48 1.03 -7.93 -12.77
N THR A 49 0.97 -6.77 -12.11
CA THR A 49 2.07 -5.80 -12.06
C THR A 49 3.31 -6.44 -11.44
N MET A 50 3.18 -7.14 -10.32
CA MET A 50 4.30 -7.80 -9.67
C MET A 50 4.96 -8.87 -10.54
N ARG A 51 4.16 -9.71 -11.22
CA ARG A 51 4.66 -10.67 -12.22
C ARG A 51 5.41 -9.98 -13.36
N MET A 52 4.98 -8.79 -13.79
CA MET A 52 5.70 -8.03 -14.81
C MET A 52 7.03 -7.46 -14.31
N LEU A 53 7.12 -7.03 -13.03
CA LEU A 53 8.34 -6.51 -12.43
C LEU A 53 9.46 -7.56 -12.36
N VAL A 54 9.11 -8.82 -12.17
CA VAL A 54 10.07 -9.94 -12.15
C VAL A 54 10.20 -10.66 -13.50
N GLY A 55 9.55 -10.15 -14.55
CA GLY A 55 9.64 -10.72 -15.90
C GLY A 55 8.88 -12.02 -16.14
N LEU A 56 8.04 -12.47 -15.20
CA LEU A 56 7.16 -13.65 -15.37
C LEU A 56 6.08 -13.41 -16.43
N VAL A 57 5.68 -12.15 -16.61
CA VAL A 57 4.70 -11.72 -17.62
C VAL A 57 5.26 -10.50 -18.34
N ARG A 58 5.11 -10.42 -19.66
CA ARG A 58 5.49 -9.22 -20.42
C ARG A 58 4.33 -8.23 -20.51
N PRO A 59 4.59 -6.91 -20.43
CA PRO A 59 3.58 -5.91 -20.72
C PRO A 59 3.14 -6.00 -22.18
N THR A 60 1.90 -5.63 -22.46
CA THR A 60 1.38 -5.46 -23.83
C THR A 60 1.93 -4.19 -24.47
N SER A 61 2.05 -3.11 -23.68
CA SER A 61 2.68 -1.85 -24.09
C SER A 61 3.23 -1.11 -22.87
N GLY A 62 4.00 -0.05 -23.11
CA GLY A 62 4.70 0.72 -22.07
C GLY A 62 6.07 0.16 -21.73
N ARG A 63 6.74 0.77 -20.75
CA ARG A 63 8.11 0.40 -20.34
C ARG A 63 8.20 0.18 -18.84
N ILE A 64 8.94 -0.86 -18.46
CA ILE A 64 9.28 -1.20 -17.08
C ILE A 64 10.79 -1.12 -16.93
N ARG A 65 11.27 -0.43 -15.90
CA ARG A 65 12.64 -0.52 -15.40
C ARG A 65 12.61 -0.91 -13.93
N VAL A 66 13.45 -1.87 -13.56
CA VAL A 66 13.68 -2.29 -12.18
C VAL A 66 15.17 -2.19 -11.94
N LEU A 67 15.57 -1.34 -10.99
CA LEU A 67 16.97 -0.99 -10.72
C LEU A 67 17.70 -0.56 -12.01
N GLY A 68 17.03 0.25 -12.83
CA GLY A 68 17.53 0.76 -14.11
C GLY A 68 17.50 -0.25 -15.27
N GLN A 69 17.19 -1.52 -15.03
CA GLN A 69 17.26 -2.61 -16.00
C GLN A 69 15.88 -3.12 -16.44
N PRO A 70 15.75 -3.73 -17.63
CA PRO A 70 14.52 -4.41 -18.03
C PRO A 70 14.20 -5.60 -17.11
N PRO A 71 12.91 -5.87 -16.83
CA PRO A 71 12.52 -6.97 -15.95
C PRO A 71 12.85 -8.33 -16.58
N GLY A 72 13.24 -9.29 -15.73
CA GLY A 72 13.52 -10.67 -16.11
C GLY A 72 14.93 -10.91 -16.67
N THR A 73 15.79 -9.89 -16.74
CA THR A 73 17.19 -10.09 -17.11
C THR A 73 17.97 -10.75 -15.96
N PRO A 74 18.97 -11.60 -16.22
CA PRO A 74 19.77 -12.23 -15.16
C PRO A 74 20.39 -11.22 -14.20
N GLU A 75 20.88 -10.09 -14.74
CA GLU A 75 21.49 -9.00 -13.97
C GLU A 75 20.47 -8.34 -13.02
N GLN A 76 19.22 -8.20 -13.46
CA GLN A 76 18.14 -7.62 -12.66
C GLN A 76 17.67 -8.60 -11.59
N LEU A 77 17.47 -9.86 -11.96
CA LEU A 77 17.03 -10.93 -11.05
C LEU A 77 18.09 -11.32 -10.01
N ALA A 78 19.36 -10.99 -10.24
CA ALA A 78 20.41 -11.12 -9.23
C ALA A 78 20.23 -10.11 -8.08
N GLN A 79 19.68 -8.93 -8.38
CA GLN A 79 19.51 -7.83 -7.43
C GLN A 79 18.10 -7.77 -6.81
N VAL A 80 17.18 -8.63 -7.25
CA VAL A 80 15.79 -8.67 -6.78
C VAL A 80 15.49 -9.98 -6.07
N GLY A 81 14.92 -9.88 -4.88
CA GLY A 81 14.27 -10.98 -4.17
C GLY A 81 12.77 -10.85 -4.34
N ALA A 82 12.09 -11.95 -4.66
CA ALA A 82 10.65 -11.90 -4.90
C ALA A 82 9.92 -13.09 -4.24
N LEU A 83 8.78 -12.79 -3.65
CA LEU A 83 7.77 -13.74 -3.22
C LEU A 83 6.48 -13.37 -3.96
N ILE A 84 6.18 -14.11 -5.03
CA ILE A 84 4.98 -13.91 -5.84
C ILE A 84 4.04 -15.07 -5.54
N GLU A 85 2.80 -14.77 -5.16
CA GLU A 85 1.84 -15.75 -4.66
C GLU A 85 2.37 -16.51 -3.43
N SER A 86 1.95 -17.76 -3.23
CA SER A 86 2.34 -18.55 -2.06
C SER A 86 3.69 -19.26 -2.24
N PRO A 87 4.55 -19.29 -1.19
CA PRO A 87 5.82 -19.98 -1.26
C PRO A 87 5.64 -21.49 -1.44
N THR A 88 6.31 -22.05 -2.44
CA THR A 88 6.30 -23.50 -2.70
C THR A 88 7.67 -24.10 -2.39
N PHE A 89 7.73 -24.88 -1.32
CA PHE A 89 8.93 -25.57 -0.85
C PHE A 89 8.71 -27.08 -0.76
N TYR A 90 9.78 -27.86 -0.70
CA TYR A 90 9.69 -29.31 -0.54
C TYR A 90 9.15 -29.67 0.85
N PRO A 91 7.96 -30.30 0.94
CA PRO A 91 7.26 -30.47 2.23
C PRO A 91 7.99 -31.35 3.25
N HIS A 92 8.84 -32.26 2.77
CA HIS A 92 9.57 -33.23 3.59
C HIS A 92 10.95 -32.75 4.03
N LEU A 93 11.49 -31.70 3.38
CA LEU A 93 12.75 -31.08 3.77
C LEU A 93 12.52 -30.09 4.93
N SER A 94 13.57 -29.86 5.72
CA SER A 94 13.55 -28.82 6.75
C SER A 94 13.49 -27.43 6.12
N GLY A 95 13.14 -26.40 6.90
CA GLY A 95 13.21 -25.01 6.42
C GLY A 95 14.65 -24.64 6.00
N LEU A 96 15.64 -25.07 6.77
CA LEU A 96 17.06 -24.87 6.46
C LEU A 96 17.48 -25.56 5.17
N ASP A 97 17.10 -26.83 4.97
CA ASP A 97 17.49 -27.58 3.78
C ASP A 97 16.82 -27.04 2.51
N ASN A 98 15.57 -26.57 2.62
CA ASN A 98 14.89 -25.85 1.54
C ASN A 98 15.66 -24.59 1.14
N LEU A 99 16.13 -23.80 2.11
CA LEU A 99 16.89 -22.58 1.84
C LEU A 99 18.29 -22.87 1.29
N ARG A 100 18.98 -23.91 1.77
CA ARG A 100 20.26 -24.37 1.20
C ARG A 100 20.09 -24.79 -0.25
N LEU A 101 19.02 -25.51 -0.57
CA LEU A 101 18.70 -25.88 -1.94
C LEU A 101 18.42 -24.65 -2.81
N ALA A 102 17.64 -23.69 -2.31
CA ALA A 102 17.39 -22.42 -2.99
C ALA A 102 18.68 -21.60 -3.19
N ALA A 103 19.59 -21.61 -2.21
CA ALA A 103 20.90 -20.94 -2.29
C ALA A 103 21.76 -21.52 -3.43
N ARG A 104 21.79 -22.85 -3.60
CA ARG A 104 22.47 -23.51 -4.73
C ARG A 104 21.92 -23.05 -6.08
N TYR A 105 20.59 -23.02 -6.24
CA TYR A 105 19.96 -22.55 -7.47
C TYR A 105 20.22 -21.06 -7.74
N ALA A 106 20.32 -20.26 -6.68
CA ALA A 106 20.65 -18.84 -6.78
C ALA A 106 22.16 -18.56 -6.99
N GLY A 107 23.02 -19.58 -6.91
CA GLY A 107 24.47 -19.42 -7.05
C GLY A 107 25.13 -18.70 -5.86
N VAL A 108 24.51 -18.76 -4.67
CA VAL A 108 25.04 -18.14 -3.44
C VAL A 108 25.49 -19.20 -2.42
N PRO A 109 26.37 -18.87 -1.47
CA PRO A 109 26.84 -19.82 -0.47
C PRO A 109 25.68 -20.40 0.35
N GLU A 110 25.72 -21.72 0.63
CA GLU A 110 24.71 -22.37 1.47
C GLU A 110 24.63 -21.78 2.88
N SER A 111 25.72 -21.22 3.39
CA SER A 111 25.78 -20.49 4.67
C SER A 111 24.88 -19.24 4.72
N ALA A 112 24.40 -18.77 3.56
CA ALA A 112 23.40 -17.72 3.50
C ALA A 112 22.05 -18.18 4.09
N ALA A 113 21.76 -19.48 4.10
CA ALA A 113 20.51 -20.04 4.60
C ALA A 113 20.33 -19.78 6.11
N GLU A 114 21.37 -20.01 6.90
CA GLU A 114 21.37 -19.74 8.35
C GLU A 114 21.19 -18.25 8.65
N ARG A 115 21.87 -17.38 7.87
CA ARG A 115 21.72 -15.93 7.98
C ARG A 115 20.28 -15.50 7.76
N VAL A 116 19.66 -15.88 6.63
CA VAL A 116 18.30 -15.42 6.32
C VAL A 116 17.26 -16.03 7.26
N LEU A 117 17.48 -17.24 7.80
CA LEU A 117 16.62 -17.81 8.85
C LEU A 117 16.65 -17.01 10.14
N ALA A 118 17.82 -16.49 10.52
CA ALA A 118 17.94 -15.59 11.66
C ALA A 118 17.22 -14.27 11.39
N GLU A 119 17.35 -13.72 10.18
CA GLU A 119 16.70 -12.45 9.81
C GLU A 119 15.17 -12.48 9.84
N VAL A 120 14.56 -13.65 9.61
CA VAL A 120 13.10 -13.84 9.66
C VAL A 120 12.60 -14.52 10.94
N ASP A 121 13.47 -14.64 11.95
CA ASP A 121 13.18 -15.27 13.24
C ASP A 121 12.61 -16.71 13.14
N LEU A 122 13.27 -17.55 12.33
CA LEU A 122 12.93 -18.97 12.18
C LEU A 122 14.05 -19.93 12.61
N SER A 123 15.12 -19.41 13.22
CA SER A 123 16.29 -20.21 13.63
C SER A 123 15.92 -21.37 14.57
N ALA A 124 15.04 -21.13 15.55
CA ALA A 124 14.59 -22.16 16.49
C ALA A 124 13.81 -23.31 15.83
N ARG A 125 13.28 -23.09 14.63
CA ARG A 125 12.49 -24.05 13.84
C ARG A 125 13.20 -24.50 12.57
N ALA A 126 14.49 -24.17 12.41
CA ALA A 126 15.26 -24.45 11.21
C ALA A 126 15.23 -25.92 10.78
N GLY A 127 15.29 -26.85 11.74
CA GLY A 127 15.27 -28.30 11.51
C GLY A 127 13.89 -28.94 11.36
N SER A 128 12.79 -28.20 11.63
CA SER A 128 11.43 -28.71 11.44
C SER A 128 11.08 -28.80 9.95
N ARG A 129 10.28 -29.80 9.55
CA ARG A 129 9.92 -30.02 8.14
C ARG A 129 8.97 -28.92 7.66
N PHE A 130 9.08 -28.50 6.40
CA PHE A 130 8.22 -27.45 5.86
C PHE A 130 6.71 -27.75 5.98
N ARG A 131 6.32 -29.03 5.88
CA ARG A 131 4.90 -29.43 6.08
C ARG A 131 4.37 -29.16 7.49
N GLU A 132 5.25 -29.08 8.49
CA GLU A 132 4.93 -28.83 9.91
C GLU A 132 4.87 -27.34 10.23
N TYR A 133 5.24 -26.46 9.28
CA TYR A 133 5.22 -25.02 9.48
C TYR A 133 3.78 -24.50 9.46
N SER A 134 3.47 -23.57 10.37
CA SER A 134 2.26 -22.75 10.26
C SER A 134 2.30 -21.90 8.99
N LEU A 135 1.16 -21.36 8.56
CA LEU A 135 1.13 -20.49 7.38
C LEU A 135 2.06 -19.27 7.53
N GLY A 136 2.10 -18.65 8.71
CA GLY A 136 3.02 -17.54 9.01
C GLY A 136 4.49 -17.94 8.90
N MET A 137 4.87 -19.11 9.41
CA MET A 137 6.23 -19.63 9.24
C MET A 137 6.56 -19.92 7.76
N LYS A 138 5.59 -20.40 6.97
CA LYS A 138 5.78 -20.63 5.53
C LYS A 138 6.00 -19.32 4.78
N GLN A 139 5.22 -18.28 5.09
CA GLN A 139 5.39 -16.95 4.51
C GLN A 139 6.76 -16.35 4.88
N ARG A 140 7.14 -16.41 6.16
CA ARG A 140 8.47 -15.96 6.63
C ARG A 140 9.62 -16.72 5.95
N LEU A 141 9.48 -18.03 5.73
CA LEU A 141 10.46 -18.79 4.95
C LEU A 141 10.52 -18.33 3.48
N GLY A 142 9.38 -17.96 2.89
CA GLY A 142 9.32 -17.32 1.58
C GLY A 142 10.10 -16.01 1.51
N VAL A 143 9.92 -15.14 2.51
CA VAL A 143 10.70 -13.90 2.65
C VAL A 143 12.20 -14.20 2.82
N ALA A 144 12.56 -15.21 3.63
CA ALA A 144 13.95 -15.64 3.79
C ALA A 144 14.58 -16.08 2.46
N ALA A 145 13.84 -16.84 1.63
CA ALA A 145 14.31 -17.24 0.32
C ALA A 145 14.53 -16.04 -0.62
N ALA A 146 13.66 -15.03 -0.57
CA ALA A 146 13.83 -13.79 -1.32
C ALA A 146 15.09 -13.01 -0.87
N LEU A 147 15.49 -13.12 0.40
CA LEU A 147 16.66 -12.46 0.98
C LEU A 147 18.01 -13.17 0.72
N LEU A 148 18.01 -14.39 0.17
CA LEU A 148 19.22 -15.20 0.00
C LEU A 148 20.32 -14.48 -0.79
N LYS A 149 19.93 -13.75 -1.84
CA LYS A 149 20.84 -13.02 -2.74
C LYS A 149 21.30 -11.67 -2.20
N GLN A 150 20.86 -11.28 -1.00
CA GLN A 150 21.04 -9.91 -0.47
C GLN A 150 20.55 -8.84 -1.47
N PRO A 151 19.26 -8.91 -1.86
CA PRO A 151 18.74 -8.06 -2.92
C PRO A 151 18.66 -6.59 -2.50
N HIS A 152 18.81 -5.70 -3.49
CA HIS A 152 18.56 -4.27 -3.32
C HIS A 152 17.06 -3.93 -3.29
N LEU A 153 16.23 -4.81 -3.86
CA LEU A 153 14.76 -4.68 -3.90
C LEU A 153 14.09 -6.02 -3.57
N LEU A 154 13.18 -5.98 -2.60
CA LEU A 154 12.25 -7.06 -2.29
C LEU A 154 10.87 -6.76 -2.89
N ILE A 155 10.26 -7.75 -3.55
CA ILE A 155 8.89 -7.66 -4.09
C ILE A 155 8.05 -8.77 -3.45
N LEU A 156 7.03 -8.41 -2.67
CA LEU A 156 6.25 -9.34 -1.87
C LEU A 156 4.76 -9.23 -2.20
N ASP A 157 4.18 -10.27 -2.80
CA ASP A 157 2.76 -10.30 -3.16
C ASP A 157 1.90 -10.83 -2.02
N GLU A 158 1.11 -9.95 -1.40
CA GLU A 158 0.22 -10.21 -0.26
C GLU A 158 0.86 -11.08 0.84
N PRO A 159 1.99 -10.63 1.45
CA PRO A 159 2.79 -11.44 2.38
C PRO A 159 2.07 -11.82 3.68
N THR A 160 1.01 -11.10 4.01
CA THR A 160 0.16 -11.25 5.19
C THR A 160 -1.11 -12.05 4.93
N ASN A 161 -1.39 -12.41 3.67
CA ASN A 161 -2.64 -13.05 3.30
C ASN A 161 -2.82 -14.43 3.97
N GLY A 162 -4.00 -14.64 4.54
CA GLY A 162 -4.39 -15.86 5.25
C GLY A 162 -3.77 -16.02 6.64
N LEU A 163 -2.94 -15.08 7.11
CA LEU A 163 -2.37 -15.13 8.46
C LEU A 163 -3.42 -14.78 9.52
N ASP A 164 -3.22 -15.34 10.72
CA ASP A 164 -3.95 -14.91 11.90
C ASP A 164 -3.41 -13.56 12.42
N PRO A 165 -4.10 -12.88 13.35
CA PRO A 165 -3.69 -11.56 13.82
C PRO A 165 -2.26 -11.52 14.38
N ALA A 166 -1.82 -12.58 15.06
CA ALA A 166 -0.45 -12.69 15.57
C ALA A 166 0.56 -12.77 14.41
N GLY A 167 0.33 -13.64 13.42
CA GLY A 167 1.19 -13.76 12.25
C GLY A 167 1.25 -12.50 11.39
N VAL A 168 0.14 -11.76 11.28
CA VAL A 168 0.13 -10.43 10.62
C VAL A 168 1.05 -9.46 11.36
N SER A 169 0.97 -9.41 12.70
CA SER A 169 1.84 -8.54 13.51
C SER A 169 3.32 -8.88 13.34
N GLU A 170 3.67 -10.16 13.43
CA GLU A 170 5.04 -10.66 13.25
C GLU A 170 5.59 -10.33 11.85
N MET A 171 4.79 -10.56 10.80
CA MET A 171 5.18 -10.23 9.42
C MET A 171 5.38 -8.72 9.25
N ARG A 172 4.50 -7.90 9.82
CA ARG A 172 4.61 -6.45 9.81
C ARG A 172 5.89 -5.96 10.48
N GLU A 173 6.25 -6.52 11.63
CA GLU A 173 7.50 -6.22 12.32
C GLU A 173 8.72 -6.59 11.48
N LEU A 174 8.69 -7.77 10.84
CA LEU A 174 9.71 -8.18 9.90
C LEU A 174 9.87 -7.17 8.76
N LEU A 175 8.78 -6.81 8.07
CA LEU A 175 8.82 -5.85 6.95
C LEU A 175 9.39 -4.48 7.36
N ARG A 176 8.96 -3.95 8.51
CA ARG A 176 9.49 -2.69 9.04
C ARG A 176 10.99 -2.80 9.33
N SER A 177 11.41 -3.91 9.94
CA SER A 177 12.83 -4.12 10.28
C SER A 177 13.70 -4.24 9.03
N LEU A 178 13.17 -4.75 7.91
CA LEU A 178 13.87 -4.81 6.63
C LEU A 178 14.04 -3.39 6.03
N GLY A 179 12.99 -2.57 6.07
CA GLY A 179 13.08 -1.17 5.67
C GLY A 179 14.11 -0.38 6.50
N GLN A 180 14.10 -0.55 7.83
CA GLN A 180 15.07 0.07 8.75
C GLN A 180 16.52 -0.36 8.49
N ARG A 181 16.72 -1.57 7.93
CA ARG A 181 18.04 -2.08 7.51
C ARG A 181 18.47 -1.56 6.13
N GLY A 182 17.68 -0.69 5.50
CA GLY A 182 17.98 -0.06 4.22
C GLY A 182 17.53 -0.86 2.99
N HIS A 183 16.73 -1.92 3.16
CA HIS A 183 16.15 -2.61 2.02
C HIS A 183 15.04 -1.78 1.38
N THR A 184 15.00 -1.73 0.05
CA THR A 184 13.79 -1.28 -0.66
C THR A 184 12.79 -2.43 -0.68
N VAL A 185 11.55 -2.20 -0.25
CA VAL A 185 10.52 -3.24 -0.19
C VAL A 185 9.27 -2.75 -0.92
N LEU A 186 8.85 -3.45 -1.96
CA LEU A 186 7.52 -3.30 -2.55
C LEU A 186 6.63 -4.44 -2.03
N LEU A 187 5.53 -4.11 -1.34
CA LEU A 187 4.52 -5.09 -0.95
C LEU A 187 3.15 -4.75 -1.52
N SER A 188 2.36 -5.76 -1.90
CA SER A 188 0.94 -5.59 -2.21
C SER A 188 0.10 -5.94 -1.01
N SER A 189 -1.03 -5.27 -0.88
CA SER A 189 -2.08 -5.68 0.04
C SER A 189 -3.43 -5.19 -0.47
N HIS A 190 -4.50 -5.83 0.00
CA HIS A 190 -5.86 -5.32 -0.12
C HIS A 190 -6.38 -4.77 1.22
N VAL A 191 -5.59 -4.91 2.28
CA VAL A 191 -5.93 -4.48 3.65
C VAL A 191 -5.18 -3.19 3.95
N LEU A 192 -5.95 -2.13 4.12
CA LEU A 192 -5.40 -0.80 4.34
C LEU A 192 -4.58 -0.68 5.62
N GLY A 193 -5.07 -1.26 6.72
CA GLY A 193 -4.39 -1.19 8.01
C GLY A 193 -2.99 -1.81 7.98
N GLU A 194 -2.73 -2.76 7.07
CA GLU A 194 -1.40 -3.34 6.90
C GLU A 194 -0.43 -2.33 6.26
N VAL A 195 -0.86 -1.69 5.17
CA VAL A 195 0.00 -0.73 4.46
C VAL A 195 0.22 0.54 5.26
N GLU A 196 -0.81 1.04 5.94
CA GLU A 196 -0.74 2.26 6.76
C GLU A 196 0.31 2.16 7.86
N GLN A 197 0.50 0.96 8.42
CA GLN A 197 1.35 0.77 9.57
C GLN A 197 2.77 0.28 9.23
N VAL A 198 3.05 0.02 7.95
CA VAL A 198 4.30 -0.58 7.46
C VAL A 198 4.98 0.28 6.40
N CYS A 199 4.20 0.95 5.54
CA CYS A 199 4.71 1.61 4.35
C CYS A 199 4.97 3.10 4.60
N ASP A 200 6.07 3.59 4.04
CA ASP A 200 6.42 5.01 4.01
C ASP A 200 5.60 5.75 2.94
N ARG A 201 5.32 5.06 1.82
CA ARG A 201 4.49 5.52 0.70
C ARG A 201 3.57 4.43 0.21
N ILE A 202 2.43 4.83 -0.34
CA ILE A 202 1.41 3.92 -0.86
C ILE A 202 0.99 4.40 -2.25
N ALA A 203 0.84 3.46 -3.18
CA ALA A 203 0.10 3.64 -4.41
C ALA A 203 -1.22 2.86 -4.33
N VAL A 204 -2.32 3.55 -4.63
CA VAL A 204 -3.67 3.03 -4.70
C VAL A 204 -4.01 2.69 -6.14
N ILE A 205 -4.41 1.45 -6.38
CA ILE A 205 -4.82 0.95 -7.70
C ILE A 205 -6.25 0.44 -7.65
N ASP A 206 -7.04 0.80 -8.66
CA ASP A 206 -8.34 0.21 -8.96
C ASP A 206 -8.45 -0.06 -10.46
N GLY A 207 -9.13 -1.15 -10.84
CA GLY A 207 -9.35 -1.50 -12.25
C GLY A 207 -8.09 -1.55 -13.15
N GLY A 208 -6.90 -1.80 -12.58
CA GLY A 208 -5.63 -1.81 -13.32
C GLY A 208 -4.99 -0.43 -13.53
N ARG A 209 -5.51 0.64 -12.90
CA ARG A 209 -5.04 2.03 -13.04
C ARG A 209 -4.54 2.58 -11.71
N LEU A 210 -3.58 3.50 -11.77
CA LEU A 210 -3.17 4.26 -10.59
C LEU A 210 -4.22 5.33 -10.28
N VAL A 211 -4.82 5.25 -9.10
CA VAL A 211 -5.81 6.23 -8.61
C VAL A 211 -5.10 7.37 -7.89
N ALA A 212 -4.15 7.03 -7.02
CA ALA A 212 -3.36 7.99 -6.26
C ALA A 212 -2.07 7.33 -5.76
N ASP A 213 -1.02 8.13 -5.55
CA ASP A 213 0.14 7.73 -4.77
C ASP A 213 0.58 8.88 -3.85
N GLY A 214 1.27 8.53 -2.77
CA GLY A 214 1.78 9.49 -1.79
C GLY A 214 2.11 8.83 -0.46
N THR A 215 2.56 9.62 0.51
CA THR A 215 2.60 9.18 1.90
C THR A 215 1.18 8.98 2.44
N PRO A 216 0.97 8.18 3.50
CA PRO A 216 -0.33 8.07 4.13
C PRO A 216 -0.93 9.43 4.53
N ASP A 217 -0.09 10.37 4.98
CA ASP A 217 -0.54 11.73 5.35
C ASP A 217 -0.95 12.55 4.12
N GLU A 218 -0.20 12.47 3.02
CA GLU A 218 -0.57 13.10 1.75
C GLU A 218 -1.91 12.55 1.22
N LEU A 219 -2.12 11.23 1.29
CA LEU A 219 -3.36 10.61 0.84
C LEU A 219 -4.55 11.02 1.71
N ARG A 220 -4.39 11.13 3.04
CA ARG A 220 -5.43 11.64 3.95
C ARG A 220 -5.76 13.10 3.65
N ALA A 221 -4.76 13.93 3.35
CA ALA A 221 -4.95 15.35 3.04
C ALA A 221 -5.75 15.58 1.74
N ARG A 222 -5.76 14.62 0.80
CA ARG A 222 -6.49 14.74 -0.48
C ARG A 222 -8.02 14.61 -0.35
N LEU A 223 -8.54 14.11 0.76
CA LEU A 223 -10.00 13.97 0.98
C LEU A 223 -10.75 15.28 1.18
N GLY A 224 -10.06 16.40 1.39
CA GLY A 224 -10.70 17.69 1.54
C GLY A 224 -10.08 18.52 2.64
N SER A 225 -10.27 19.83 2.47
CA SER A 225 -9.94 20.89 3.41
C SER A 225 -10.32 20.48 4.81
N GLY A 226 -9.36 20.63 5.74
CA GLY A 226 -9.54 20.12 7.09
C GLY A 226 -10.84 20.59 7.72
N SER A 227 -11.30 19.81 8.69
CA SER A 227 -12.46 20.17 9.47
C SER A 227 -12.11 20.08 10.95
N LEU A 228 -12.82 20.85 11.76
CA LEU A 228 -12.76 20.74 13.21
C LEU A 228 -14.05 20.09 13.69
N VAL A 229 -13.92 19.21 14.67
CA VAL A 229 -15.03 18.84 15.55
C VAL A 229 -14.94 19.73 16.77
N ILE A 230 -16.02 20.44 17.06
CA ILE A 230 -16.15 21.30 18.22
C ILE A 230 -17.37 20.84 19.00
N VAL A 231 -17.21 20.51 20.28
CA VAL A 231 -18.32 20.29 21.21
C VAL A 231 -18.45 21.53 22.06
N ALA A 232 -19.58 22.24 21.95
CA ALA A 232 -19.74 23.57 22.52
C ALA A 232 -21.16 23.83 23.05
N ASP A 233 -21.26 24.68 24.06
CA ASP A 233 -22.51 25.03 24.74
C ASP A 233 -22.54 26.53 25.07
N PRO A 234 -23.59 27.31 24.73
CA PRO A 234 -24.78 26.93 23.95
C PRO A 234 -24.49 26.73 22.45
N VAL A 235 -25.02 25.64 21.88
CA VAL A 235 -24.82 25.24 20.47
C VAL A 235 -25.25 26.34 19.50
N ASP A 236 -26.45 26.91 19.68
CA ASP A 236 -26.98 27.94 18.79
C ASP A 236 -26.06 29.16 18.68
N LYS A 237 -25.45 29.54 19.81
CA LYS A 237 -24.50 30.65 19.87
C LYS A 237 -23.18 30.28 19.20
N ALA A 238 -22.72 29.04 19.37
CA ALA A 238 -21.54 28.52 18.71
C ALA A 238 -21.70 28.51 17.18
N VAL A 239 -22.83 28.01 16.67
CA VAL A 239 -23.16 27.98 15.24
C VAL A 239 -23.16 29.40 14.66
N ALA A 240 -23.81 30.36 15.32
CA ALA A 240 -23.83 31.75 14.87
C ALA A 240 -22.42 32.35 14.78
N CYS A 241 -21.62 32.20 15.83
CA CYS A 241 -20.24 32.72 15.87
C CYS A 241 -19.36 32.11 14.77
N LEU A 242 -19.48 30.80 14.53
CA LEU A 242 -18.67 30.09 13.54
C LEU A 242 -19.10 30.40 12.12
N THR A 243 -20.41 30.54 11.86
CA THR A 243 -20.95 30.84 10.52
C THR A 243 -20.56 32.24 10.06
N ASP A 244 -20.43 33.20 10.98
CA ASP A 244 -20.01 34.57 10.68
C ASP A 244 -18.50 34.70 10.41
N HIS A 245 -17.71 33.64 10.66
CA HIS A 245 -16.26 33.68 10.49
C HIS A 245 -15.87 33.46 9.03
N ALA A 246 -15.14 34.40 8.42
CA ALA A 246 -14.82 34.39 6.99
C ALA A 246 -14.07 33.15 6.48
N ALA A 247 -13.31 32.47 7.36
CA ALA A 247 -12.58 31.26 7.00
C ALA A 247 -13.39 29.96 7.17
N VAL A 248 -14.59 30.02 7.75
CA VAL A 248 -15.47 28.87 7.93
C VAL A 248 -16.34 28.71 6.69
N GLN A 249 -16.27 27.53 6.06
CA GLN A 249 -16.96 27.24 4.81
C GLN A 249 -18.34 26.63 5.05
N ARG A 250 -18.46 25.82 6.09
CA ARG A 250 -19.69 25.12 6.48
C ARG A 250 -19.63 24.76 7.96
N VAL A 251 -20.79 24.78 8.62
CA VAL A 251 -21.00 24.25 9.96
C VAL A 251 -22.16 23.27 9.89
N ASP A 252 -21.88 21.98 10.11
CA ASP A 252 -22.90 20.95 10.26
C ASP A 252 -23.05 20.63 11.76
N THR A 253 -24.29 20.53 12.25
CA THR A 253 -24.55 20.32 13.69
C THR A 253 -25.33 19.03 13.91
N VAL A 254 -24.87 18.23 14.86
CA VAL A 254 -25.57 17.04 15.36
C VAL A 254 -25.48 17.08 16.89
N ASP A 255 -26.63 17.24 17.55
CA ASP A 255 -26.75 17.45 19.00
C ASP A 255 -25.86 18.62 19.51
N ASP A 256 -24.87 18.35 20.36
CA ASP A 256 -23.92 19.34 20.89
C ASP A 256 -22.59 19.40 20.11
N THR A 257 -22.51 18.63 19.02
CA THR A 257 -21.29 18.48 18.22
C THR A 257 -21.42 19.23 16.90
N LEU A 258 -20.50 20.15 16.66
CA LEU A 258 -20.36 20.94 15.45
C LEU A 258 -19.21 20.42 14.61
N ARG A 259 -19.47 20.09 13.34
CA ARG A 259 -18.47 19.80 12.33
C ARG A 259 -18.26 21.04 11.46
N VAL A 260 -17.09 21.65 11.60
CA VAL A 260 -16.76 22.93 10.97
C VAL A 260 -15.76 22.68 9.84
N ALA A 261 -16.16 22.93 8.60
CA ALA A 261 -15.26 22.89 7.45
C ALA A 261 -14.39 24.16 7.42
N THR A 262 -13.13 24.04 7.81
CA THR A 262 -12.19 25.17 8.00
C THR A 262 -10.75 24.66 8.18
N ASP A 263 -9.74 25.45 7.84
CA ASP A 263 -8.35 25.07 8.08
C ASP A 263 -8.13 24.73 9.58
N PRO A 264 -7.69 23.51 9.93
CA PRO A 264 -7.45 23.12 11.31
C PRO A 264 -6.40 23.98 12.03
N ALA A 265 -5.53 24.68 11.30
CA ALA A 265 -4.62 25.66 11.87
C ALA A 265 -5.35 26.81 12.60
N LEU A 266 -6.61 27.06 12.23
CA LEU A 266 -7.48 28.07 12.86
C LEU A 266 -8.11 27.60 14.18
N ALA A 267 -7.83 26.37 14.63
CA ALA A 267 -8.33 25.81 15.88
C ALA A 267 -8.23 26.78 17.07
N ALA A 268 -7.06 27.41 17.26
CA ALA A 268 -6.83 28.33 18.37
C ALA A 268 -7.59 29.65 18.22
N GLU A 269 -7.78 30.12 16.99
CA GLU A 269 -8.52 31.34 16.69
C GLU A 269 -10.01 31.15 16.92
N LEU A 270 -10.58 30.08 16.37
CA LEU A 270 -11.99 29.73 16.54
C LEU A 270 -12.31 29.43 18.01
N ASN A 271 -11.40 28.78 18.75
CA ASN A 271 -11.57 28.60 20.18
C ASN A 271 -11.68 29.93 20.94
N ARG A 272 -10.80 30.90 20.63
CA ARG A 272 -10.84 32.23 21.25
C ARG A 272 -12.14 32.96 20.93
N LEU A 273 -12.58 32.91 19.68
CA LEU A 273 -13.85 33.50 19.24
C LEU A 273 -15.02 32.98 20.06
N LEU A 274 -15.13 31.65 20.19
CA LEU A 274 -16.21 30.99 20.94
C LEU A 274 -16.17 31.38 22.43
N VAL A 275 -14.99 31.31 23.07
CA VAL A 275 -14.84 31.65 24.48
C VAL A 275 -15.14 33.12 24.76
N GLN A 276 -14.70 34.04 23.88
CA GLN A 276 -15.00 35.48 24.00
C GLN A 276 -16.49 35.79 23.80
N ALA A 277 -17.17 35.00 22.96
CA ALA A 277 -18.61 35.04 22.84
C ALA A 277 -19.33 34.41 24.03
N GLY A 278 -18.64 33.90 25.05
CA GLY A 278 -19.26 33.24 26.20
C GLY A 278 -19.86 31.88 25.85
N VAL A 279 -19.29 31.19 24.86
CA VAL A 279 -19.57 29.78 24.56
C VAL A 279 -18.51 28.93 25.25
N GLU A 280 -18.94 27.92 26.01
CA GLU A 280 -18.06 26.94 26.60
C GLU A 280 -17.66 25.90 25.55
N VAL A 281 -16.36 25.68 25.36
CA VAL A 281 -15.83 24.66 24.44
C VAL A 281 -15.35 23.47 25.26
N ARG A 282 -16.02 22.34 25.13
CA ARG A 282 -15.71 21.09 25.84
C ARG A 282 -14.68 20.24 25.08
N GLU A 283 -14.76 20.25 23.76
CA GLU A 283 -13.84 19.54 22.89
C GLU A 283 -13.57 20.38 21.63
N LEU A 284 -12.32 20.43 21.20
CA LEU A 284 -11.95 20.98 19.91
C LEU A 284 -10.80 20.15 19.34
N ARG A 285 -11.04 19.50 18.21
CA ARG A 285 -10.02 18.69 17.55
C ARG A 285 -10.14 18.74 16.03
N PRO A 286 -9.04 18.58 15.30
CA PRO A 286 -9.11 18.29 13.88
C PRO A 286 -9.84 16.96 13.65
N VAL A 287 -10.72 16.95 12.65
CA VAL A 287 -11.14 15.73 11.98
C VAL A 287 -9.91 15.19 11.27
N ARG A 288 -9.43 14.04 11.74
CA ARG A 288 -8.50 13.23 10.96
C ARG A 288 -9.34 12.32 10.09
N HIS A 289 -9.29 12.53 8.79
CA HIS A 289 -9.80 11.55 7.86
C HIS A 289 -9.00 10.26 8.02
N SER A 290 -9.70 9.13 8.10
CA SER A 290 -9.02 7.85 8.04
C SER A 290 -8.46 7.65 6.63
N LEU A 291 -7.37 6.89 6.51
CA LEU A 291 -6.87 6.49 5.20
C LEU A 291 -7.95 5.66 4.46
N GLU A 292 -8.86 5.02 5.21
CA GLU A 292 -9.93 4.17 4.69
C GLU A 292 -11.02 4.97 3.99
N GLU A 293 -11.45 6.07 4.61
CA GLU A 293 -12.30 7.05 3.96
C GLU A 293 -11.63 7.56 2.67
N ALA A 294 -10.31 7.81 2.70
CA ALA A 294 -9.60 8.35 1.55
C ALA A 294 -9.59 7.36 0.39
N PHE A 295 -9.28 6.11 0.70
CA PHE A 295 -9.33 5.01 -0.26
C PHE A 295 -10.73 4.82 -0.85
N LEU A 296 -11.78 4.86 -0.03
CA LEU A 296 -13.16 4.70 -0.49
C LEU A 296 -13.59 5.83 -1.43
N GLU A 297 -13.29 7.09 -1.11
CA GLU A 297 -13.64 8.20 -2.00
C GLU A 297 -12.81 8.21 -3.29
N LEU A 298 -11.50 7.95 -3.21
CA LEU A 298 -10.63 7.86 -4.37
C LEU A 298 -11.08 6.76 -5.35
N THR A 299 -11.48 5.59 -4.84
CA THR A 299 -11.95 4.48 -5.68
C THR A 299 -13.39 4.67 -6.19
N LYS A 300 -14.26 5.39 -5.44
CA LYS A 300 -15.60 5.75 -5.93
C LYS A 300 -15.56 6.78 -7.06
N ALA A 301 -14.74 7.82 -6.93
CA ALA A 301 -14.66 8.91 -7.91
C ALA A 301 -14.32 8.40 -9.31
N GLU A 302 -13.41 7.42 -9.43
CA GLU A 302 -13.09 6.81 -10.73
C GLU A 302 -14.28 6.07 -11.35
N ARG A 303 -15.08 5.35 -10.54
CA ARG A 303 -16.28 4.64 -11.03
C ARG A 303 -17.32 5.60 -11.59
N THR A 304 -17.48 6.78 -10.98
CA THR A 304 -18.43 7.79 -11.45
C THR A 304 -17.98 8.45 -12.76
N THR A 305 -16.67 8.68 -12.94
CA THR A 305 -16.13 9.17 -14.22
C THR A 305 -16.20 8.14 -15.36
N GLY A 306 -16.25 6.83 -15.04
CA GLY A 306 -16.34 5.76 -16.03
C GLY A 306 -17.73 5.51 -16.65
N GLU A 307 -18.80 6.05 -16.04
CA GLU A 307 -20.19 5.84 -16.49
C GLU A 307 -20.73 6.93 -17.43
N THR A 308 -19.95 7.97 -17.75
CA THR A 308 -20.34 8.99 -18.74
C THR A 308 -19.85 8.64 -20.16
N GLY A 309 -20.22 7.45 -20.63
CA GLY A 309 -20.18 7.12 -22.07
C GLY A 309 -21.47 7.59 -22.75
N PRO A 310 -21.43 8.10 -24.00
CA PRO A 310 -22.58 8.74 -24.63
C PRO A 310 -23.70 7.70 -24.82
N THR A 311 -24.85 7.97 -24.21
CA THR A 311 -26.13 7.36 -24.60
C THR A 311 -26.36 7.70 -26.07
N SER A 312 -26.09 6.72 -26.93
CA SER A 312 -26.44 6.80 -28.34
C SER A 312 -27.97 6.82 -28.44
N PRO A 313 -28.58 7.78 -29.14
CA PRO A 313 -30.02 7.78 -29.34
C PRO A 313 -30.39 6.58 -30.21
N GLY A 314 -31.38 5.81 -29.75
CA GLY A 314 -31.90 4.67 -30.49
C GLY A 314 -32.49 5.10 -31.83
N GLU A 315 -32.00 4.49 -32.90
CA GLU A 315 -32.73 4.43 -34.17
C GLU A 315 -33.66 3.22 -34.13
N GLY A 316 -34.95 3.53 -34.04
CA GLY A 316 -35.99 2.65 -34.52
C GLY A 316 -36.18 2.81 -36.03
N ASP A 317 -36.76 1.77 -36.61
CA ASP A 317 -37.60 1.80 -37.81
C ASP A 317 -36.91 1.80 -39.19
N LYS A 318 -36.50 0.60 -39.66
CA LYS A 318 -37.11 -0.13 -40.79
C LYS A 318 -36.34 -1.39 -41.17
#